data_AF-A0A958MU74-F1
#
_entry.id   AF-A0A958MU74-F1
#
_cell.length_a   1.000
_cell.length_b   1.000
_cell.length_c   1.000
_cell.angle_alpha   90.00
_cell.angle_beta   90.00
_cell.angle_gamma   90.00
#
_symmetry.space_group_name_H-M   'P 1'
#
loop_
_entity.id
_entity.type
_entity.pdbx_description
1 polymer ?
#
loop_
_entity_poly.entity_id
_entity_poly.type
_entity_poly.pdbx_seq_one_letter_code
_entity_poly.pdbx_strand_id
1 'polypeptide(L)'
;FEDLDGVVKEVAKELNISPDWLNPYFSTFAHNLPKDYADRLIRVFAGRHLTVDALGREDMLIMKLFAGRQKDVPHAKLLIKSGVDMELIENHLGSLQEKRIPGVDRAFDFLDDILEDEE
;
A
#
# COMPACT_ATOMS: atom_id res chain seq x y z
N PHE A 1 16.08 -17.56 17.24
CA PHE A 1 15.76 -16.77 16.04
C PHE A 1 16.90 -15.78 15.88
N GLU A 2 17.67 -15.91 14.80
CA GLU A 2 18.66 -14.88 14.44
C GLU A 2 17.95 -13.54 14.29
N ASP A 3 18.65 -12.47 14.65
CA ASP A 3 18.15 -11.12 14.56
C ASP A 3 18.01 -10.71 13.08
N LEU A 4 16.79 -10.83 12.54
CA LEU A 4 16.47 -10.48 11.14
C LEU A 4 16.92 -9.06 10.81
N ASP A 5 16.86 -8.14 11.78
CA ASP A 5 17.31 -6.75 11.62
C ASP A 5 18.81 -6.66 11.28
N GLY A 6 19.63 -7.51 11.89
CA GLY A 6 21.06 -7.62 11.57
C GLY A 6 21.29 -8.00 10.11
N VAL A 7 20.60 -9.05 9.64
CA VAL A 7 20.71 -9.53 8.25
C VAL A 7 20.21 -8.48 7.26
N VAL A 8 19.09 -7.81 7.56
CA VAL A 8 18.53 -6.74 6.72
C VAL A 8 19.55 -5.60 6.54
N LYS A 9 20.23 -5.19 7.61
CA LYS A 9 21.25 -4.14 7.59
C LYS A 9 22.51 -4.56 6.85
N GLU A 10 22.93 -5.81 6.97
CA GLU A 10 24.07 -6.35 6.21
C GLU A 10 23.80 -6.31 4.70
N VAL A 11 22.63 -6.79 4.27
CA VAL A 11 22.19 -6.73 2.86
C VAL A 11 22.11 -5.28 2.39
N ALA A 12 21.58 -4.38 3.21
CA ALA A 12 21.48 -2.96 2.87
C ALA A 12 22.85 -2.34 2.59
N LYS A 13 23.83 -2.67 3.43
CA LYS A 13 25.21 -2.23 3.27
C LYS A 13 25.87 -2.82 2.02
N GLU A 14 25.68 -4.11 1.76
CA GLU A 14 26.23 -4.78 0.58
C GLU A 14 25.70 -4.17 -0.73
N LEU A 15 24.40 -3.90 -0.78
CA LEU A 15 23.73 -3.37 -1.98
C LEU A 15 23.71 -1.84 -2.05
N ASN A 16 24.26 -1.15 -1.04
CA ASN A 16 24.23 0.31 -0.90
C ASN A 16 22.80 0.89 -1.02
N ILE A 17 21.84 0.28 -0.32
CA ILE A 17 20.44 0.72 -0.22
C ILE A 17 20.11 1.15 1.22
N SER A 18 18.95 1.77 1.41
CA SER A 18 18.48 2.16 2.75
C SER A 18 18.39 0.95 3.69
N PRO A 19 18.82 1.03 4.96
CA PRO A 19 18.66 -0.06 5.93
C PRO A 19 17.20 -0.42 6.22
N ASP A 20 16.28 0.50 5.94
CA ASP A 20 14.83 0.29 6.13
C ASP A 20 14.15 -0.28 4.87
N TRP A 21 14.92 -0.89 3.96
CA TRP A 21 14.41 -1.43 2.70
C TRP A 21 13.39 -2.57 2.90
N LEU A 22 13.51 -3.31 4.00
CA LEU A 22 12.51 -4.28 4.44
C LEU A 22 11.71 -3.67 5.59
N ASN A 23 10.40 -3.50 5.39
CA ASN A 23 9.48 -3.07 6.44
C ASN A 23 8.70 -4.28 6.99
N PRO A 24 9.13 -4.89 8.10
CA PRO A 24 8.44 -6.04 8.68
C PRO A 24 7.13 -5.66 9.38
N TYR A 25 6.86 -4.36 9.60
CA TYR A 25 5.69 -3.88 10.35
C TYR A 25 4.46 -3.59 9.48
N PHE A 26 4.46 -4.01 8.21
CA PHE A 26 3.33 -3.76 7.29
C PHE A 26 2.00 -4.34 7.80
N SER A 27 2.05 -5.41 8.60
CA SER A 27 0.87 -6.08 9.16
C SER A 27 0.00 -5.15 10.00
N THR A 28 0.59 -4.11 10.59
CA THR A 28 -0.14 -3.08 11.33
C THR A 28 -1.08 -2.26 10.44
N PHE A 29 -0.88 -2.24 9.13
CA PHE A 29 -1.72 -1.51 8.17
C PHE A 29 -2.60 -2.42 7.31
N ALA A 30 -2.39 -3.75 7.36
CA ALA A 30 -3.18 -4.70 6.58
C ALA A 30 -4.68 -4.68 6.91
N HIS A 31 -5.07 -4.16 8.08
CA HIS A 31 -6.48 -3.98 8.46
C HIS A 31 -7.22 -2.92 7.64
N ASN A 32 -6.49 -2.04 6.93
CA ASN A 32 -7.06 -1.07 6.01
C ASN A 32 -7.36 -1.66 4.63
N LEU A 33 -6.87 -2.87 4.33
CA LEU A 33 -7.09 -3.53 3.05
C LEU A 33 -8.43 -4.29 3.04
N PRO A 34 -9.03 -4.50 1.86
CA PRO A 34 -10.17 -5.40 1.72
C PRO A 34 -9.81 -6.81 2.19
N LYS A 35 -10.78 -7.56 2.75
CA LYS A 35 -10.50 -8.89 3.34
C LYS A 35 -9.93 -9.90 2.34
N ASP A 36 -10.23 -9.72 1.06
CA ASP A 36 -9.85 -10.54 -0.07
C ASP A 36 -8.62 -10.00 -0.82
N TYR A 37 -7.90 -9.01 -0.29
CA TYR A 37 -6.72 -8.44 -0.96
C TYR A 37 -5.65 -9.48 -1.32
N ALA A 38 -5.57 -10.56 -0.52
CA ALA A 38 -4.65 -11.66 -0.75
C ALA A 38 -4.91 -12.37 -2.10
N ASP A 39 -6.16 -12.37 -2.57
CA ASP A 39 -6.55 -13.01 -3.84
C ASP A 39 -6.13 -12.17 -5.06
N ARG A 40 -5.81 -10.89 -4.85
CA ARG A 40 -5.35 -9.93 -5.87
C ARG A 40 -3.85 -9.68 -5.84
N LEU A 41 -3.11 -10.46 -5.06
CA LEU A 41 -1.66 -10.39 -5.02
C LEU A 41 -1.07 -10.78 -6.39
N ILE A 42 -0.12 -9.99 -6.86
CA ILE A 42 0.58 -10.19 -8.13
C ILE A 42 1.95 -10.78 -7.83
N ARG A 43 2.21 -12.01 -8.30
CA ARG A 43 3.54 -12.62 -8.21
C ARG A 43 4.55 -11.81 -9.02
N VAL A 44 5.52 -11.21 -8.35
CA VAL A 44 6.60 -10.43 -9.00
C VAL A 44 7.93 -11.17 -9.02
N PHE A 45 8.11 -12.16 -8.13
CA PHE A 45 9.31 -13.00 -8.11
C PHE A 45 9.03 -14.39 -7.52
N ALA A 46 9.60 -15.42 -8.12
CA ALA A 46 9.58 -16.78 -7.59
C ALA A 46 10.96 -17.43 -7.78
N GLY A 47 11.62 -17.72 -6.67
CA GLY A 47 12.87 -18.48 -6.62
C GLY A 47 12.72 -19.76 -5.81
N ARG A 48 13.81 -20.50 -5.63
CA ARG A 48 13.82 -21.78 -4.90
C ARG A 48 13.34 -21.67 -3.45
N HIS A 49 13.67 -20.56 -2.80
CA HIS A 49 13.43 -20.34 -1.36
C HIS A 49 12.66 -19.05 -1.04
N LEU A 50 12.33 -18.26 -2.05
CA LEU A 50 11.68 -16.97 -1.88
C LEU A 50 10.60 -16.78 -2.93
N THR A 51 9.43 -16.37 -2.46
CA THR A 51 8.34 -15.87 -3.28
C THR A 51 8.09 -14.44 -2.86
N VAL A 52 7.96 -13.54 -3.83
CA VAL A 52 7.57 -12.15 -3.59
C VAL A 52 6.33 -11.86 -4.40
N ASP A 53 5.30 -11.44 -3.68
CA ASP A 53 4.04 -10.97 -4.20
C ASP A 53 3.91 -9.47 -3.91
N ALA A 54 3.35 -8.73 -4.86
CA ALA A 54 3.02 -7.32 -4.74
C ALA A 54 1.51 -7.13 -4.60
N LEU A 55 1.08 -6.08 -3.92
CA LEU A 55 -0.33 -5.68 -3.90
C LEU A 55 -0.82 -5.35 -5.30
N GLY A 56 -2.08 -5.68 -5.57
CA GLY A 56 -2.82 -5.18 -6.73
C GLY A 56 -2.90 -3.65 -6.73
N ARG A 57 -3.25 -3.06 -7.88
CA ARG A 57 -3.23 -1.61 -8.05
C ARG A 57 -4.24 -0.90 -7.15
N GLU A 58 -5.40 -1.51 -6.97
CA GLU A 58 -6.50 -1.05 -6.13
C GLU A 58 -6.06 -1.04 -4.66
N ASP A 59 -5.52 -2.15 -4.18
CA ASP A 59 -5.01 -2.30 -2.81
C ASP A 59 -3.83 -1.35 -2.54
N MET A 60 -2.97 -1.15 -3.53
CA MET A 60 -1.88 -0.18 -3.48
C MET A 60 -2.39 1.26 -3.37
N LEU A 61 -3.46 1.61 -4.08
CA LEU A 61 -4.08 2.93 -3.98
C LEU A 61 -4.66 3.14 -2.58
N ILE A 62 -5.43 2.20 -2.04
CA ILE A 62 -5.96 2.26 -0.66
C ILE A 62 -4.84 2.53 0.34
N MET A 63 -3.72 1.80 0.25
CA MET A 63 -2.58 2.00 1.14
C MET A 63 -1.97 3.41 1.04
N LYS A 64 -1.95 4.01 -0.15
CA LYS A 64 -1.47 5.38 -0.36
C LYS A 64 -2.42 6.41 0.21
N LEU A 65 -3.72 6.23 0.05
CA LEU A 65 -4.74 7.11 0.61
C LEU A 65 -4.64 7.16 2.14
N PHE A 66 -4.50 5.99 2.79
CA PHE A 66 -4.28 5.92 4.24
C PHE A 66 -2.93 6.49 4.69
N ALA A 67 -1.88 6.38 3.87
CA ALA A 67 -0.60 7.02 4.16
C ALA A 67 -0.69 8.55 4.10
N GLY A 68 -1.46 9.09 3.14
CA GLY A 68 -1.79 10.51 3.01
C GLY A 68 -0.57 11.44 2.91
N ARG A 69 0.55 10.96 2.38
CA ARG A 69 1.79 11.75 2.28
C ARG A 69 1.81 12.49 0.95
N GLN A 70 2.26 13.75 0.96
CA GLN A 70 2.42 14.54 -0.26
C GLN A 70 3.26 13.85 -1.36
N LYS A 71 4.30 13.11 -0.98
CA LYS A 71 5.11 12.32 -1.93
C LYS A 71 4.37 11.16 -2.60
N ASP A 72 3.21 10.76 -2.09
CA ASP A 72 2.39 9.70 -2.67
C ASP A 72 1.38 10.23 -3.72
N VAL A 73 1.14 11.55 -3.78
CA VAL A 73 0.20 12.17 -4.74
C VAL A 73 0.51 11.79 -6.20
N PRO A 74 1.76 11.91 -6.71
CA PRO A 74 2.04 11.54 -8.10
C PRO A 74 1.78 10.05 -8.39
N HIS A 75 2.01 9.19 -7.40
CA HIS A 75 1.76 7.75 -7.53
C HIS A 75 0.27 7.42 -7.51
N ALA A 76 -0.50 8.09 -6.65
CA ALA A 76 -1.94 7.90 -6.59
C ALA A 76 -2.62 8.34 -7.90
N LYS A 77 -2.25 9.52 -8.43
CA LYS A 77 -2.70 10.01 -9.75
C LYS A 77 -2.37 9.03 -10.87
N LEU A 78 -1.16 8.46 -10.88
CA LEU A 78 -0.77 7.47 -11.87
C LEU A 78 -1.62 6.18 -11.77
N LEU A 79 -1.94 5.73 -10.56
CA LEU A 79 -2.78 4.56 -10.35
C LEU A 79 -4.21 4.82 -10.87
N ILE A 80 -4.80 5.97 -10.52
CA ILE A 80 -6.12 6.41 -11.00
C ILE A 80 -6.15 6.43 -12.53
N LYS A 81 -5.19 7.10 -13.17
CA LYS A 81 -5.03 7.14 -14.63
C LYS A 81 -4.81 5.79 -15.29
N SER A 82 -4.30 4.81 -14.54
CA SER A 82 -4.12 3.44 -15.04
C SER A 82 -5.43 2.62 -15.10
N GLY A 83 -6.55 3.21 -14.67
CA GLY A 83 -7.87 2.57 -14.68
C GLY A 83 -8.03 1.55 -13.56
N VAL A 84 -7.69 1.94 -12.33
CA VAL A 84 -8.13 1.19 -11.14
C VAL A 84 -9.65 1.26 -11.01
N ASP A 85 -10.24 0.23 -10.40
CA ASP A 85 -11.67 0.20 -10.10
C ASP A 85 -12.02 1.18 -8.98
N MET A 86 -12.42 2.40 -9.33
CA MET A 86 -12.76 3.45 -8.35
C MET A 86 -14.00 3.10 -7.52
N GLU A 87 -14.95 2.36 -8.08
CA GLU A 87 -16.14 1.91 -7.34
C GLU A 87 -15.74 0.95 -6.21
N LEU A 88 -14.80 0.03 -6.47
CA LEU A 88 -14.24 -0.83 -5.43
C LEU A 88 -13.58 -0.02 -4.31
N ILE A 89 -12.78 0.99 -4.66
CA ILE A 89 -12.05 1.84 -3.70
C ILE A 89 -13.03 2.60 -2.81
N GLU A 90 -13.98 3.32 -3.41
CA GLU A 90 -14.98 4.12 -2.71
C GLU A 90 -15.87 3.26 -1.81
N ASN A 91 -16.37 2.13 -2.33
CA ASN A 91 -17.18 1.19 -1.55
C ASN A 91 -16.40 0.64 -0.35
N HIS A 92 -15.12 0.31 -0.53
CA HIS A 92 -14.29 -0.18 0.56
C HIS A 92 -14.05 0.89 1.62
N LEU A 93 -13.66 2.11 1.22
CA LEU A 93 -13.48 3.25 2.14
C LEU A 93 -14.78 3.56 2.90
N GLY A 94 -15.93 3.56 2.21
CA GLY A 94 -17.24 3.72 2.84
C GLY A 94 -17.51 2.65 3.90
N SER A 95 -17.20 1.39 3.59
CA SER A 95 -17.32 0.29 4.54
C SER A 95 -16.38 0.40 5.76
N LEU A 96 -15.24 1.08 5.62
CA LEU A 96 -14.32 1.37 6.73
C LEU A 96 -14.82 2.55 7.56
N GLN A 97 -15.44 3.55 6.92
CA GLN A 97 -16.04 4.71 7.57
C GLN A 97 -17.24 4.32 8.44
N GLU A 98 -18.11 3.43 7.93
CA GLU A 98 -19.21 2.85 8.73
C GLU A 98 -18.69 2.14 9.99
N LYS A 99 -17.54 1.47 9.88
CA LYS A 99 -16.86 0.79 10.98
C LYS A 99 -16.02 1.73 11.85
N ARG A 100 -15.95 3.02 11.51
CA ARG A 100 -15.17 4.07 12.20
C ARG A 100 -13.69 3.71 12.32
N ILE A 101 -13.11 3.15 11.26
CA ILE A 101 -11.69 2.84 11.21
C ILE A 101 -10.88 4.14 11.27
N PRO A 102 -9.88 4.26 12.18
CA PRO A 102 -9.07 5.46 12.29
C PRO A 102 -8.38 5.83 10.96
N GLY A 103 -8.45 7.10 10.59
CA GLY A 103 -7.78 7.65 9.41
C GLY A 103 -8.56 7.54 8.09
N VAL A 104 -9.73 6.91 8.09
CA VAL A 104 -10.57 6.79 6.88
C VAL A 104 -11.07 8.14 6.37
N ASP A 105 -11.46 9.07 7.25
CA ASP A 105 -11.92 10.40 6.83
C ASP A 105 -10.80 11.17 6.11
N ARG A 106 -9.57 11.09 6.64
CA ARG A 106 -8.40 11.67 5.96
C ARG A 106 -8.11 10.98 4.62
N ALA A 107 -8.35 9.68 4.51
CA ALA A 107 -8.15 8.94 3.27
C ALA A 107 -9.16 9.38 2.19
N PHE A 108 -10.40 9.69 2.59
CA PHE A 108 -11.40 10.33 1.73
C PHE A 108 -10.96 11.73 1.32
N ASP A 109 -10.63 12.61 2.29
CA ASP A 109 -10.18 13.98 2.00
C ASP A 109 -8.99 13.97 1.01
N PHE A 110 -8.04 13.06 1.21
CA PHE A 110 -6.88 12.94 0.34
C PHE A 110 -7.22 12.39 -1.06
N LEU A 111 -8.24 11.53 -1.17
CA LEU A 111 -8.74 11.08 -2.47
C LEU A 111 -9.42 12.23 -3.21
N ASP A 112 -10.28 12.98 -2.53
CA ASP A 112 -10.98 14.13 -3.10
C ASP A 112 -9.99 15.20 -3.59
N ASP A 113 -8.99 15.56 -2.77
CA ASP A 113 -7.90 16.46 -3.13
C ASP A 113 -7.18 16.00 -4.43
N ILE A 114 -6.97 14.69 -4.58
CA ILE A 114 -6.29 14.14 -5.77
C ILE A 114 -7.17 14.27 -7.01
N LEU A 115 -8.47 14.04 -6.89
CA LEU A 115 -9.42 14.06 -8.00
C LEU A 115 -9.74 15.48 -8.45
N GLU A 116 -9.90 16.44 -7.53
CA GLU A 116 -10.13 17.85 -7.84
C GLU A 116 -8.96 18.48 -8.62
N ASP A 117 -7.73 18.06 -8.33
CA ASP A 117 -6.54 18.48 -9.07
C ASP A 117 -6.45 17.95 -10.52
N GLU A 118 -7.28 16.96 -10.91
CA GLU A 118 -7.28 16.40 -12.28
C GLU A 118 -8.31 17.04 -13.22
N GLU A 119 -9.22 17.88 -12.71
CA GLU A 119 -10.19 18.67 -13.49
C GLU A 119 -9.59 19.96 -14.09
#